data_AF-A0A1R4JNV5-F1
#
_entry.id   AF-A0A1R4JNV5-F1
#
_cell.length_a   1.000
_cell.length_b   1.000
_cell.length_c   1.000
_cell.angle_alpha   90.00
_cell.angle_beta   90.00
_cell.angle_gamma   90.00
#
_symmetry.space_group_name_H-M   'P 1'
#
loop_
_entity.id
_entity.type
_entity.pdbx_description
1 polymer ?
#
loop_
_entity_poly.entity_id
_entity_poly.type
_entity_poly.pdbx_seq_one_letter_code
_entity_poly.pdbx_strand_id
1 'polypeptide(L)'
;MDQDKLQAVALRPHATICLVSALAHHDLVDEIPTSLQVALPRGTRVPKRTPTLTWHVFDPDTFELGRDLVTIDGSSELIELYSPERSIVDAFRLRGQLGYETARDALKEWLRRGGKPAEIAQLAIQIPRAKRPVFDALEVLS
;
A
#
# COMPACT_ATOMS: atom_id res chain seq x y z
N MET A 1 1.25 16.63 1.26
CA MET A 1 0.56 15.37 0.96
C MET A 1 -0.49 15.53 -0.12
N ASP A 2 -1.52 16.37 0.02
CA ASP A 2 -2.56 16.46 -1.04
C ASP A 2 -2.05 17.09 -2.34
N GLN A 3 -1.18 18.10 -2.26
CA GLN A 3 -0.45 18.60 -3.43
C GLN A 3 0.37 17.51 -4.13
N ASP A 4 0.96 16.60 -3.36
CA ASP A 4 1.73 15.47 -3.90
C ASP A 4 0.80 14.45 -4.57
N LYS A 5 -0.39 14.19 -4.00
CA LYS A 5 -1.42 13.34 -4.64
C LYS A 5 -1.87 13.94 -5.97
N LEU A 6 -2.16 15.24 -6.02
CA LEU A 6 -2.52 15.95 -7.26
C LEU A 6 -1.40 15.87 -8.29
N GLN A 7 -0.14 16.09 -7.87
CA GLN A 7 1.01 15.96 -8.75
C GLN A 7 1.14 14.52 -9.29
N ALA A 8 0.95 13.51 -8.45
CA ALA A 8 1.02 12.11 -8.84
C ALA A 8 -0.03 11.77 -9.92
N VAL A 9 -1.28 12.17 -9.72
CA VAL A 9 -2.38 11.97 -10.69
C VAL A 9 -2.12 12.72 -11.99
N ALA A 10 -1.70 13.99 -11.92
CA ALA A 10 -1.40 14.81 -13.10
C ALA A 10 -0.25 14.21 -13.94
N LEU A 11 0.75 13.60 -13.29
CA LEU A 11 1.82 12.91 -13.99
C LEU A 11 1.37 11.54 -14.49
N ARG A 12 0.61 10.78 -13.70
CA ARG A 12 0.20 9.40 -13.98
C ARG A 12 -1.22 9.17 -13.44
N PRO A 13 -2.25 9.19 -14.30
CA PRO A 13 -3.65 9.02 -13.85
C PRO A 13 -3.93 7.68 -13.16
N HIS A 14 -3.15 6.63 -13.44
CA HIS A 14 -3.25 5.32 -12.79
C HIS A 14 -2.31 5.16 -11.57
N ALA A 15 -1.78 6.27 -11.05
CA ALA A 15 -0.99 6.31 -9.83
C ALA A 15 -1.80 5.78 -8.64
N THR A 16 -1.25 4.81 -7.92
CA THR A 16 -1.88 4.23 -6.72
C THR A 16 -1.03 4.47 -5.48
N ILE A 17 -1.57 5.12 -4.44
CA ILE A 17 -0.89 5.29 -3.16
C ILE A 17 -0.61 3.90 -2.56
N CYS A 18 0.64 3.67 -2.14
CA CYS A 18 1.09 2.35 -1.72
C CYS A 18 1.98 2.37 -0.47
N LEU A 19 2.29 1.17 0.04
CA LEU A 19 3.30 0.93 1.08
C LEU A 19 3.04 1.79 2.33
N VAL A 20 4.07 2.42 2.90
CA VAL A 20 3.97 3.17 4.16
C VAL A 20 2.98 4.33 4.01
N SER A 21 2.89 4.97 2.84
CA SER A 21 1.88 6.02 2.60
C SER A 21 0.45 5.48 2.63
N ALA A 22 0.21 4.27 2.12
CA ALA A 22 -1.12 3.66 2.19
C ALA A 22 -1.43 3.16 3.62
N LEU A 23 -0.45 2.55 4.30
CA LEU A 23 -0.61 2.15 5.70
C LEU A 23 -0.93 3.35 6.61
N ALA A 24 -0.20 4.46 6.45
CA ALA A 24 -0.42 5.68 7.21
C ALA A 24 -1.79 6.30 6.89
N HIS A 25 -2.23 6.27 5.62
CA HIS A 25 -3.57 6.72 5.23
C HIS A 25 -4.69 5.91 5.93
N HIS A 26 -4.46 4.62 6.17
CA HIS A 26 -5.40 3.75 6.90
C HIS A 26 -5.17 3.77 8.42
N ASP A 27 -4.34 4.68 8.92
CA ASP A 27 -3.94 4.82 10.31
C ASP A 27 -3.37 3.50 10.90
N LEU A 28 -2.71 2.67 10.09
CA LEU A 28 -2.16 1.37 10.52
C LEU A 28 -0.72 1.45 11.02
N VAL A 29 -0.06 2.59 10.79
CA VAL A 29 1.28 2.90 11.27
C VAL A 29 1.30 4.34 11.75
N ASP A 30 2.12 4.62 12.77
CA ASP A 30 2.36 5.98 13.27
C ASP A 30 3.49 6.70 12.49
N GLU A 31 4.16 5.99 11.60
CA GLU A 31 5.23 6.55 10.77
C GLU A 31 4.66 7.57 9.78
N ILE A 32 5.20 8.79 9.82
CA ILE A 32 4.90 9.83 8.82
C ILE A 32 5.84 9.62 7.63
N PRO A 33 5.33 9.25 6.44
CA PRO A 33 6.17 9.05 5.26
C PRO A 33 6.90 10.33 4.87
N THR A 34 8.21 10.23 4.61
CA THR A 34 9.04 11.37 4.16
C THR A 34 8.74 11.82 2.73
N SER A 35 8.07 10.97 1.96
CA SER A 35 7.59 11.24 0.60
C SER A 35 6.32 10.44 0.34
N LEU A 36 5.49 10.88 -0.61
CA LEU A 36 4.33 10.11 -1.03
C LEU A 36 4.80 8.92 -1.87
N GLN A 37 4.54 7.71 -1.39
CA GLN A 37 4.86 6.47 -2.07
C GLN A 37 3.72 6.08 -3.02
N VAL A 38 4.05 5.90 -4.29
CA VAL A 38 3.08 5.69 -5.37
C VAL A 38 3.51 4.54 -6.26
N ALA A 39 2.61 3.59 -6.49
CA ALA A 39 2.83 2.45 -7.36
C ALA A 39 2.35 2.73 -8.79
N LEU A 40 3.11 2.19 -9.75
CA LEU A 40 2.77 2.09 -11.17
C LEU A 40 2.93 0.64 -11.64
N PRO A 41 2.16 0.18 -12.64
CA PRO A 41 2.36 -1.15 -13.18
C PRO A 41 3.66 -1.18 -14.01
N ARG A 42 4.39 -2.30 -13.93
CA ARG A 42 5.59 -2.53 -14.75
C ARG A 42 5.30 -2.29 -16.22
N GLY A 43 6.25 -1.67 -16.92
CA GLY A 43 6.06 -1.20 -18.30
C GLY A 43 5.63 0.26 -18.39
N THR A 44 5.17 0.86 -17.28
CA THR A 44 4.89 2.30 -17.21
C THR A 44 6.20 3.09 -17.10
N ARG A 45 6.34 4.14 -17.92
CA ARG A 45 7.48 5.07 -17.81
C ARG A 45 7.38 5.82 -16.48
N VAL A 46 8.40 5.72 -15.63
CA VAL A 46 8.46 6.48 -14.37
C VAL A 46 8.82 7.95 -14.67
N PRO A 47 8.06 8.95 -14.15
CA PRO A 47 8.43 10.36 -14.24
C PRO A 47 9.80 10.64 -13.62
N LYS A 48 10.59 11.52 -14.23
CA LYS A 48 11.88 11.97 -13.67
C LYS A 48 11.66 13.23 -12.81
N ARG A 49 12.49 13.42 -11.79
CA ARG A 49 12.59 14.65 -10.96
C ARG A 49 11.30 14.98 -10.19
N THR A 50 10.85 14.06 -9.34
CA THR A 50 9.73 14.26 -8.42
C THR A 50 10.22 14.08 -6.97
N PRO A 51 10.85 15.09 -6.36
CA PRO A 51 11.54 14.91 -5.07
C PRO A 51 10.60 14.55 -3.92
N THR A 52 9.31 14.88 -4.02
CA THR A 52 8.29 14.56 -3.01
C THR A 52 7.53 13.26 -3.29
N LEU A 53 7.79 12.60 -4.44
CA LEU A 53 7.15 11.36 -4.85
C LEU A 53 8.18 10.24 -4.98
N THR A 54 7.94 9.13 -4.28
CA THR A 54 8.70 7.89 -4.45
C THR A 54 7.88 6.93 -5.31
N TRP A 55 8.36 6.67 -6.53
CA TRP A 55 7.71 5.75 -7.47
C TRP A 55 8.15 4.31 -7.24
N HIS A 56 7.18 3.43 -7.05
CA HIS A 56 7.36 1.99 -7.00
C HIS A 56 6.78 1.34 -8.26
N VAL A 57 7.45 0.29 -8.74
CA VAL A 57 7.00 -0.45 -9.93
C VAL A 57 6.55 -1.83 -9.51
N PHE A 58 5.25 -2.09 -9.67
CA PHE A 58 4.60 -3.31 -9.22
C PHE A 58 4.31 -4.24 -10.39
N ASP A 59 4.09 -5.51 -10.08
CA ASP A 59 3.78 -6.52 -11.08
C ASP A 59 2.37 -6.29 -11.65
N PRO A 60 2.21 -6.18 -12.99
CA PRO A 60 0.91 -5.92 -13.61
C PRO A 60 -0.17 -6.92 -13.21
N ASP A 61 0.19 -8.20 -13.02
CA ASP A 61 -0.77 -9.27 -12.69
C ASP A 61 -1.39 -9.11 -11.30
N THR A 62 -0.71 -8.36 -10.42
CA THR A 62 -1.20 -8.06 -9.06
C THR A 62 -1.57 -6.60 -8.88
N PHE A 63 -1.29 -5.73 -9.87
CA PHE A 63 -1.39 -4.28 -9.70
C PHE A 63 -2.82 -3.86 -9.36
N GLU A 64 -3.82 -4.50 -9.97
CA GLU A 64 -5.22 -4.13 -9.81
C GLU A 64 -5.87 -4.59 -8.48
N LEU A 65 -5.22 -5.49 -7.73
CA LEU A 65 -5.84 -6.11 -6.56
C LEU A 65 -5.94 -5.14 -5.36
N GLY A 66 -7.16 -4.95 -4.84
CA GLY A 66 -7.41 -4.16 -3.63
C GLY A 66 -7.09 -2.68 -3.84
N ARG A 67 -7.51 -2.10 -4.96
CA ARG A 67 -7.43 -0.67 -5.26
C ARG A 67 -8.80 -0.04 -5.15
N ASP A 68 -8.87 1.07 -4.44
CA ASP A 68 -10.07 1.87 -4.31
C ASP A 68 -9.77 3.35 -4.60
N LEU A 69 -10.73 4.04 -5.19
CA LEU A 69 -10.64 5.47 -5.45
C LEU A 69 -10.92 6.27 -4.17
N VAL A 70 -10.04 7.22 -3.89
CA VAL A 70 -10.23 8.19 -2.80
C VAL A 70 -10.18 9.61 -3.34
N THR A 71 -11.02 10.48 -2.76
CA THR A 71 -11.03 11.91 -3.08
C THR A 71 -9.77 12.56 -2.53
N ILE A 72 -9.18 13.48 -3.32
CA ILE A 72 -8.10 14.33 -2.83
C ILE A 72 -8.73 15.58 -2.20
N ASP A 73 -8.51 15.75 -0.90
CA ASP A 73 -9.04 16.86 -0.11
C ASP A 73 -8.77 18.23 -0.76
N GLY A 74 -9.81 19.06 -0.81
CA GLY A 74 -9.74 20.37 -1.44
C GLY A 74 -9.74 20.36 -2.98
N SER A 75 -10.06 19.23 -3.62
CA SER A 75 -10.15 19.10 -5.07
C SER A 75 -11.32 18.21 -5.53
N SER A 76 -11.56 18.15 -6.84
CA SER A 76 -12.51 17.20 -7.48
C SER A 76 -11.82 15.97 -8.08
N GLU A 77 -10.50 15.87 -7.91
CA GLU A 77 -9.69 14.78 -8.45
C GLU A 77 -9.73 13.57 -7.52
N LEU A 78 -9.59 12.39 -8.11
CA LEU A 78 -9.49 11.12 -7.40
C LEU A 78 -8.08 10.54 -7.58
N ILE A 79 -7.61 9.82 -6.57
CA ILE A 79 -6.41 9.01 -6.65
C ILE A 79 -6.72 7.59 -6.18
N GLU A 80 -6.04 6.62 -6.77
CA GLU A 80 -6.16 5.23 -6.37
C GLU A 80 -5.36 5.01 -5.09
N LEU A 81 -5.88 4.20 -4.18
CA LEU A 81 -5.25 3.84 -2.92
C LEU A 81 -5.37 2.33 -2.74
N TYR A 82 -4.27 1.68 -2.36
CA TYR A 82 -4.36 0.29 -1.95
C TYR A 82 -5.10 0.14 -0.63
N SER A 83 -5.98 -0.85 -0.56
CA SER A 83 -6.78 -1.18 0.62
C SER A 83 -5.91 -1.48 1.85
N PRO A 84 -6.48 -1.48 3.07
CA PRO A 84 -5.76 -1.87 4.28
C PRO A 84 -5.11 -3.26 4.15
N GLU A 85 -5.87 -4.26 3.68
CA GLU A 85 -5.41 -5.64 3.51
C GLU A 85 -4.27 -5.68 2.50
N ARG A 86 -4.44 -5.00 1.37
CA ARG A 86 -3.44 -4.97 0.31
C ARG A 86 -2.13 -4.35 0.80
N SER A 87 -2.23 -3.25 1.53
CA SER A 87 -1.08 -2.54 2.08
C SER A 87 -0.30 -3.40 3.09
N ILE A 88 -1.00 -4.13 3.96
CA ILE A 88 -0.38 -5.05 4.92
C ILE A 88 0.28 -6.24 4.19
N VAL A 89 -0.39 -6.84 3.19
CA VAL A 89 0.16 -7.95 2.41
C VAL A 89 1.42 -7.52 1.65
N ASP A 90 1.44 -6.32 1.07
CA ASP A 90 2.63 -5.77 0.42
C ASP A 90 3.75 -5.47 1.43
N ALA A 91 3.43 -5.03 2.65
CA ALA A 91 4.41 -4.88 3.71
C ALA A 91 5.09 -6.21 4.07
N PHE A 92 4.34 -7.31 4.18
CA PHE A 92 4.94 -8.65 4.37
C PHE A 92 5.74 -9.12 3.16
N ARG A 93 5.23 -8.89 1.94
CA ARG A 93 5.94 -9.20 0.69
C ARG A 93 7.29 -8.51 0.64
N LEU A 94 7.34 -7.24 1.05
CA LEU A 94 8.49 -6.35 0.97
C LEU A 94 9.16 -6.10 2.32
N ARG A 95 8.95 -6.99 3.31
CA ARG A 95 9.51 -6.91 4.67
C ARG A 95 11.03 -6.76 4.74
N GLY A 96 11.76 -7.17 3.70
CA GLY A 96 13.20 -6.93 3.61
C GLY A 96 13.59 -5.47 3.34
N GLN A 97 12.66 -4.67 2.82
CA GLN A 97 12.79 -3.23 2.59
C GLN A 97 12.09 -2.42 3.67
N LEU A 98 10.87 -2.81 4.05
CA LEU A 98 10.04 -2.07 5.02
C LEU A 98 10.30 -2.46 6.48
N GLY A 99 11.00 -3.56 6.72
CA GLY A 99 11.14 -4.13 8.06
C GLY A 99 10.01 -5.11 8.40
N TYR A 100 10.34 -6.08 9.25
CA TYR A 100 9.37 -7.08 9.69
C TYR A 100 8.36 -6.52 10.70
N GLU A 101 8.80 -5.56 11.51
CA GLU A 101 8.00 -4.93 12.56
C GLU A 101 6.83 -4.14 11.96
N THR A 102 7.09 -3.28 10.96
CA THR A 102 6.06 -2.49 10.25
C THR A 102 4.91 -3.35 9.74
N ALA A 103 5.20 -4.50 9.12
CA ALA A 103 4.15 -5.39 8.61
C ALA A 103 3.34 -6.05 9.73
N ARG A 104 4.01 -6.47 10.81
CA ARG A 104 3.36 -7.10 11.97
C ARG A 104 2.51 -6.11 12.76
N ASP A 105 3.03 -4.92 13.01
CA ASP A 105 2.35 -3.90 13.78
C ASP A 105 1.12 -3.40 13.03
N ALA A 106 1.23 -3.18 11.71
CA ALA A 106 0.09 -2.87 10.87
C ALA A 106 -0.98 -3.97 10.87
N LEU A 107 -0.58 -5.25 10.77
CA LEU A 107 -1.51 -6.38 10.87
C LEU A 107 -2.22 -6.42 12.23
N LYS A 108 -1.44 -6.30 13.32
CA LYS A 108 -1.96 -6.31 14.69
C LYS A 108 -2.96 -5.19 14.90
N GLU A 109 -2.64 -3.99 14.44
CA GLU A 109 -3.52 -2.82 14.57
C GLU A 109 -4.80 -2.97 13.74
N TRP A 110 -4.70 -3.48 12.51
CA TRP A 110 -5.86 -3.77 11.68
C TRP A 110 -6.79 -4.81 12.31
N LEU A 111 -6.24 -5.90 12.85
CA LEU A 111 -7.01 -6.92 13.58
C LEU A 111 -7.67 -6.34 14.84
N ARG A 112 -6.96 -5.51 15.60
CA ARG A 112 -7.51 -4.82 16.79
C ARG A 112 -8.73 -3.96 16.45
N ARG A 113 -8.79 -3.41 15.24
CA ARG A 113 -9.90 -2.60 14.73
C ARG A 113 -11.03 -3.42 14.09
N GLY A 114 -10.98 -4.74 14.17
CA GLY A 114 -12.02 -5.64 13.64
C GLY A 114 -11.75 -6.16 12.22
N GLY A 115 -10.53 -6.01 11.71
CA GLY A 115 -10.10 -6.66 10.47
C GLY A 115 -10.26 -8.18 10.54
N LYS A 116 -10.65 -8.80 9.42
CA LYS A 116 -10.94 -10.24 9.37
C LYS A 116 -9.77 -11.04 8.81
N PRO A 117 -9.16 -11.97 9.59
CA PRO A 117 -8.05 -12.80 9.11
C PRO A 117 -8.28 -13.49 7.75
N ALA A 118 -9.52 -13.89 7.46
CA ALA A 118 -9.88 -14.51 6.19
C ALA A 118 -9.69 -13.59 4.97
N GLU A 119 -9.98 -12.29 5.10
CA GLU A 119 -9.88 -11.32 4.01
C GLU A 119 -8.41 -11.13 3.60
N ILE A 120 -7.52 -10.93 4.57
CA ILE A 120 -6.09 -10.77 4.29
C ILE A 120 -5.44 -12.09 3.84
N ALA A 121 -5.87 -13.23 4.38
CA ALA A 121 -5.38 -14.55 3.96
C ALA A 121 -5.73 -14.83 2.48
N GLN A 122 -6.95 -14.51 2.05
CA GLN A 122 -7.39 -14.68 0.68
C GLN A 122 -6.58 -13.81 -0.30
N LEU A 123 -6.25 -12.58 0.10
CA LEU A 123 -5.42 -11.70 -0.73
C LEU A 123 -3.95 -12.17 -0.76
N ALA A 124 -3.40 -12.61 0.38
CA ALA A 124 -2.01 -13.06 0.48
C ALA A 124 -1.69 -14.28 -0.40
N ILE A 125 -2.69 -15.12 -0.70
CA ILE A 125 -2.54 -16.26 -1.63
C ILE A 125 -2.32 -15.77 -3.08
N GLN A 126 -2.90 -14.62 -3.45
CA GLN A 126 -2.81 -14.06 -4.80
C GLN A 126 -1.51 -13.26 -5.01
N ILE A 127 -0.87 -12.81 -3.93
CA ILE A 127 0.33 -11.97 -4.00
C ILE A 127 1.60 -12.80 -3.78
N PRO A 128 2.52 -12.86 -4.77
CA PRO A 128 3.75 -13.64 -4.65
C PRO A 128 4.60 -13.24 -3.45
N ARG A 129 5.15 -14.25 -2.76
CA ARG A 129 6.03 -14.11 -1.58
C ARG A 129 5.37 -13.50 -0.34
N ALA A 130 4.04 -13.31 -0.33
CA ALA A 130 3.31 -12.79 0.81
C ALA A 130 2.60 -13.88 1.65
N LYS A 131 2.14 -14.96 1.02
CA LYS A 131 1.38 -16.04 1.69
C LYS A 131 2.01 -16.51 3.00
N ARG A 132 3.21 -17.09 2.96
CA ARG A 132 3.85 -17.65 4.15
C ARG A 132 4.03 -16.64 5.29
N PRO A 133 4.67 -15.47 5.09
CA PRO A 133 4.85 -14.52 6.19
C PRO A 133 3.52 -13.97 6.76
N VAL A 134 2.47 -13.81 5.94
CA VAL A 134 1.15 -13.41 6.44
C VAL A 134 0.53 -14.51 7.31
N PHE A 135 0.54 -15.77 6.85
CA PHE A 135 -0.03 -16.89 7.59
C PHE A 135 0.73 -17.14 8.91
N ASP A 136 2.06 -17.15 8.86
CA ASP A 136 2.90 -17.29 10.07
C ASP A 136 2.59 -16.17 11.08
N ALA A 137 2.32 -14.95 10.62
CA ALA A 137 1.96 -13.84 11.51
C ALA A 137 0.53 -13.96 12.07
N LEU A 138 -0.43 -14.42 11.27
CA LEU A 138 -1.81 -14.66 11.73
C LEU A 138 -1.86 -15.74 12.82
N GLU A 139 -1.11 -16.83 12.67
CA GLU A 139 -1.03 -17.92 13.67
C GLU A 139 -0.47 -17.45 15.03
N VAL A 140 0.41 -16.44 15.02
CA VAL A 140 1.00 -15.87 16.24
C VAL A 140 0.07 -14.84 16.91
N LEU A 141 -0.80 -14.20 16.13
CA LEU A 141 -1.70 -13.14 16.60
C LEU A 141 -3.12 -13.62 16.93
N SER A 142 -3.45 -14.87 16.59
CA SER A 142 -4.72 -15.55 16.90
C SER A 142 -4.83 -16.04 18.33
#